data_AF-A0A7V7Z7H5-F1
#
_entry.id   AF-A0A7V7Z7H5-F1
#
_cell.length_a   1.000
_cell.length_b   1.000
_cell.length_c   1.000
_cell.angle_alpha   90.00
_cell.angle_beta   90.00
_cell.angle_gamma   90.00
#
_symmetry.space_group_name_H-M   'P 1'
#
loop_
_entity.id
_entity.type
_entity.pdbx_description
1 polymer ?
#
loop_
_entity_poly.entity_id
_entity_poly.type
_entity_poly.pdbx_seq_one_letter_code
_entity_poly.pdbx_strand_id
1 'polypeptide(L)'
;MSCIITGCQNPANNHFGVRLRRTDTSAIWAPNTEAYICDHHAVVGLRIDVQITPSNDGNITTAISGGGIPAVRTTPIVNQA
;
A
#
# COMPACT_ATOMS: atom_id res chain seq x y z
N MET A 1 6.37 -13.78 2.05
CA MET A 1 6.00 -13.08 3.29
C MET A 1 4.71 -13.68 3.85
N SER A 2 4.30 -13.31 5.06
CA SER A 2 2.96 -13.62 5.56
C SER A 2 1.93 -12.67 4.98
N CYS A 3 0.68 -13.11 4.85
CA CYS A 3 -0.42 -12.27 4.40
C CYS A 3 -0.71 -11.15 5.43
N ILE A 4 -1.00 -9.94 4.93
CA ILE A 4 -1.31 -8.75 5.73
C ILE A 4 -2.64 -8.85 6.50
N ILE A 5 -3.52 -9.79 6.10
CA ILE A 5 -4.78 -10.06 6.80
C ILE A 5 -4.48 -10.73 8.14
N THR A 6 -4.88 -10.09 9.24
CA THR A 6 -4.61 -10.58 10.60
C THR A 6 -5.13 -12.00 10.80
N GLY A 7 -4.27 -12.86 11.37
CA GLY A 7 -4.59 -14.26 11.63
C GLY A 7 -4.42 -15.20 10.43
N CYS A 8 -4.17 -14.67 9.23
CA CYS A 8 -3.91 -15.50 8.05
C CYS A 8 -2.49 -16.10 8.08
N GLN A 9 -2.39 -17.41 7.88
CA GLN A 9 -1.12 -18.14 7.82
C GLN A 9 -0.69 -18.51 6.38
N ASN A 10 -1.49 -18.13 5.38
CA ASN A 10 -1.17 -18.44 3.99
C ASN A 10 0.05 -17.65 3.52
N PRO A 11 0.92 -18.25 2.69
CA PRO A 11 2.03 -17.53 2.07
C PRO A 11 1.48 -16.41 1.18
N ALA A 12 2.11 -15.24 1.25
CA ALA A 12 1.73 -14.06 0.48
C ALA A 12 2.84 -13.67 -0.49
N ASN A 13 2.48 -13.67 -1.78
CA ASN A 13 3.34 -13.34 -2.91
C ASN A 13 2.81 -12.16 -3.74
N ASN A 14 1.59 -11.69 -3.45
CA ASN A 14 0.99 -10.58 -4.18
C ASN A 14 1.28 -9.27 -3.45
N HIS A 15 1.96 -8.34 -4.10
CA HIS A 15 2.22 -7.03 -3.54
C HIS A 15 0.99 -6.13 -3.62
N PHE A 16 0.59 -5.51 -2.50
CA PHE A 16 -0.49 -4.55 -2.47
C PHE A 16 0.06 -3.12 -2.56
N GLY A 17 0.12 -2.56 -3.77
CA GLY A 17 0.62 -1.20 -4.01
C GLY A 17 -0.46 -0.13 -3.95
N VAL A 18 -0.07 1.09 -3.55
CA VAL A 18 -0.86 2.32 -3.74
C VAL A 18 -0.05 3.26 -4.65
N ARG A 19 -0.72 3.86 -5.63
CA ARG A 19 -0.09 4.75 -6.62
C ARG A 19 -0.91 6.02 -6.84
N LEU A 20 -0.23 7.15 -6.97
CA LEU A 20 -0.83 8.41 -7.39
C LEU A 20 -0.34 8.79 -8.79
N ARG A 21 -1.28 9.15 -9.66
CA ARG A 21 -1.02 9.53 -11.05
C ARG A 21 -1.65 10.86 -11.37
N ARG A 22 -1.06 11.57 -12.32
CA ARG A 22 -1.71 12.70 -13.00
C ARG A 22 -2.80 12.16 -13.94
N THR A 23 -3.63 13.06 -14.46
CA THR A 23 -4.68 12.74 -15.43
C THR A 23 -4.14 12.14 -16.73
N ASP A 24 -2.90 12.50 -17.10
CA ASP A 24 -2.15 11.94 -18.24
C ASP A 24 -1.53 10.56 -17.96
N THR A 25 -1.85 9.95 -16.81
CA THR A 25 -1.35 8.65 -16.32
C THR A 25 0.11 8.61 -15.86
N SER A 26 0.88 9.71 -15.97
CA SER A 26 2.23 9.79 -15.42
C SER A 26 2.20 9.58 -13.89
N ALA A 27 3.18 8.85 -13.37
CA ALA A 27 3.27 8.56 -11.95
C ALA A 27 3.85 9.77 -11.19
N ILE A 28 3.16 10.22 -10.15
CA ILE A 28 3.73 11.15 -9.17
C ILE A 28 4.57 10.34 -8.20
N TRP A 29 3.99 9.28 -7.63
CA TRP A 29 4.68 8.31 -6.78
C TRP A 29 3.99 6.95 -6.84
N ALA A 30 4.75 5.90 -6.54
CA ALA A 30 4.29 4.51 -6.44
C ALA A 30 5.22 3.71 -5.51
N PRO A 31 5.23 4.00 -4.20
CA PRO A 31 6.09 3.29 -3.27
C PRO A 31 5.64 1.83 -3.14
N ASN A 32 6.61 0.94 -2.88
CA ASN A 32 6.31 -0.34 -2.27
C ASN A 32 5.74 -0.06 -0.87
N THR A 33 4.65 -0.71 -0.49
CA THR A 33 3.94 -0.50 0.79
C THR A 33 4.36 -1.51 1.87
N GLU A 34 5.17 -2.50 1.52
CA GLU A 34 5.48 -3.72 2.28
C GLU A 34 4.26 -4.56 2.72
N ALA A 35 3.09 -4.33 2.12
CA ALA A 35 1.90 -5.15 2.34
C ALA A 35 1.78 -6.24 1.29
N TYR A 36 1.61 -7.49 1.74
CA TYR A 36 1.51 -8.67 0.87
C TYR A 36 0.19 -9.42 1.12
N ILE A 37 -0.45 -9.90 0.06
CA ILE A 37 -1.73 -10.61 0.09
C ILE A 37 -1.54 -12.02 -0.49
N CYS A 38 -2.17 -13.03 0.13
CA CYS A 38 -2.17 -14.40 -0.41
C CYS A 38 -3.21 -14.57 -1.53
N ASP A 39 -3.06 -15.58 -2.38
CA ASP A 39 -3.95 -15.77 -3.54
C ASP A 39 -5.43 -15.94 -3.14
N HIS A 40 -5.68 -16.59 -2.00
CA HIS A 40 -7.03 -16.73 -1.46
C HIS A 40 -7.67 -15.36 -1.20
N HIS A 41 -7.02 -14.50 -0.42
CA HIS A 41 -7.56 -13.17 -0.12
C HIS A 41 -7.55 -12.21 -1.31
N ALA A 42 -6.73 -12.48 -2.34
CA ALA A 42 -6.70 -11.68 -3.55
C ALA A 42 -7.97 -11.82 -4.40
N VAL A 43 -8.70 -12.95 -4.28
CA VAL A 43 -9.86 -13.26 -5.16
C VAL A 43 -11.21 -13.28 -4.45
N VAL A 44 -11.26 -13.38 -3.12
CA VAL A 44 -12.53 -13.33 -2.35
C VAL A 44 -13.19 -11.95 -2.34
N GLY A 45 -12.47 -10.92 -2.82
CA GLY A 45 -12.88 -9.52 -2.78
C GLY A 45 -12.40 -8.81 -1.52
N LEU A 46 -12.08 -7.52 -1.64
CA LEU A 46 -11.62 -6.68 -0.54
C LEU A 46 -12.49 -5.44 -0.46
N ARG A 47 -12.93 -5.08 0.75
CA ARG A 47 -13.43 -3.75 1.05
C ARG A 47 -12.25 -2.90 1.54
N ILE A 48 -12.04 -1.76 0.90
CA ILE A 48 -10.91 -0.88 1.19
C ILE A 48 -11.44 0.52 1.45
N ASP A 49 -11.19 1.04 2.64
CA ASP A 49 -11.46 2.42 3.02
C ASP A 49 -10.10 3.15 3.13
N VAL A 50 -9.97 4.31 2.46
CA VAL A 50 -8.69 5.03 2.37
C VAL A 50 -8.81 6.39 3.06
N GLN A 51 -7.88 6.67 3.97
CA GLN A 51 -7.74 7.98 4.60
C GLN A 51 -6.48 8.68 4.08
N ILE A 52 -6.61 9.93 3.67
CA ILE A 52 -5.51 10.76 3.17
C ILE A 52 -5.30 11.92 4.13
N THR A 53 -4.04 12.21 4.47
CA THR A 53 -3.67 13.37 5.31
C THR A 53 -2.46 14.04 4.67
N PRO A 54 -2.50 15.36 4.40
CA PRO A 54 -1.36 16.08 3.86
C PRO A 54 -0.14 15.98 4.80
N SER A 55 1.04 15.85 4.20
CA SER A 55 2.32 16.01 4.87
C SER A 55 3.08 17.19 4.26
N ASN A 56 3.88 17.88 5.07
CA ASN A 56 4.66 19.05 4.64
C ASN A 56 6.17 18.75 4.54
N ASP A 57 6.56 17.47 4.57
CA ASP A 57 7.95 17.01 4.58
C ASP A 57 8.45 16.47 3.23
N GLY A 58 7.62 16.52 2.18
CA GLY A 58 7.96 16.02 0.85
C GLY A 58 8.01 14.49 0.73
N ASN A 59 7.53 13.76 1.74
CA ASN A 59 7.47 12.30 1.72
C ASN A 59 6.04 11.79 1.51
N ILE A 60 5.92 10.60 0.93
CA ILE A 60 4.71 9.78 1.04
C ILE A 60 4.94 8.73 2.12
N THR A 61 4.02 8.67 3.09
CA THR A 61 3.96 7.60 4.08
C THR A 61 2.71 6.77 3.84
N THR A 62 2.89 5.47 3.60
CA THR A 62 1.80 4.50 3.51
C THR A 62 1.77 3.65 4.77
N ALA A 63 0.60 3.50 5.39
CA ALA A 63 0.36 2.58 6.49
C ALA A 63 -0.79 1.65 6.09
N ILE A 64 -0.48 0.40 5.77
CA ILE A 64 -1.46 -0.58 5.28
C ILE A 64 -1.69 -1.65 6.35
N SER A 65 -2.95 -1.87 6.73
CA SER A 65 -3.33 -2.88 7.73
C SER A 65 -4.47 -3.74 7.23
N GLY A 66 -4.38 -5.06 7.47
CA GLY A 66 -5.46 -6.03 7.30
C GLY A 66 -6.14 -6.40 8.62
N GLY A 67 -6.26 -5.44 9.54
CA GLY A 67 -6.86 -5.64 10.88
C GLY A 67 -5.85 -5.83 12.01
N GLY A 68 -4.59 -5.42 11.83
CA GLY A 68 -3.48 -5.63 12.77
C GLY A 68 -2.48 -4.48 12.74
N ILE A 69 -1.23 -4.77 13.12
CA ILE A 69 -0.15 -3.77 13.05
C ILE A 69 0.07 -3.39 11.58
N PRO A 70 0.01 -2.09 11.23
CA PRO A 70 0.18 -1.66 9.86
C PRO A 70 1.61 -1.90 9.37
N ALA A 71 1.75 -2.34 8.11
CA ALA A 71 2.99 -2.22 7.37
C ALA A 71 3.18 -0.73 7.00
N VAL A 72 4.23 -0.12 7.53
CA VAL A 72 4.52 1.31 7.33
C VAL A 72 5.74 1.48 6.44
N ARG A 73 5.62 2.34 5.43
CA ARG A 73 6.72 2.72 4.55
C ARG A 73 6.66 4.21 4.24
N THR A 74 7.80 4.87 4.40
CA THR A 74 8.00 6.26 4.02
C THR A 74 8.98 6.33 2.86
N THR A 75 8.68 7.15 1.85
CA THR A 75 9.54 7.32 0.66
C THR A 75 9.51 8.78 0.20
N PRO A 76 10.67 9.38 -0.13
CA PRO A 76 10.71 10.73 -0.70
C PRO A 76 9.97 10.81 -2.03
N ILE A 77 9.26 11.91 -2.26
CA ILE A 77 8.63 12.20 -3.55
C ILE A 77 9.67 12.88 -4.44
N VAL A 78 10.31 12.11 -5.32
CA VAL A 78 11.39 12.59 -6.19
C VAL A 78 10.91 13.23 -7.49
N ASN A 79 9.65 13.04 -7.89
CA ASN A 79 9.10 13.54 -9.16
C ASN A 79 8.49 14.95 -9.04
N GLN A 80 9.16 15.84 -8.30
CA GLN A 80 8.85 17.27 -8.33
C GLN A 80 9.60 17.94 -9.49
N ALA A 81 9.16 17.66 -10.72
CA ALA A 81 9.49 18.45 -11.91
C ALA A 81 8.24 18.57 -12.77
#